data_AF-A0A7X1GPF7-F1
#
_entry.id   AF-A0A7X1GPF7-F1
#
_cell.length_a   1.000
_cell.length_b   1.000
_cell.length_c   1.000
_cell.angle_alpha   90.00
_cell.angle_beta   90.00
_cell.angle_gamma   90.00
#
_symmetry.space_group_name_H-M   'P 1'
#
loop_
_entity.id
_entity.type
_entity.pdbx_description
1 polymer ?
#
loop_
_entity_poly.entity_id
_entity_poly.type
_entity_poly.pdbx_seq_one_letter_code
_entity_poly.pdbx_strand_id
1 'polypeptide(L)' 'MPKEVRAKLKIEPGTFFRVRLNKNNIVLTPIRKMPVDNLYGRFAGEKILDELEKEHAEEITHIAHSSKLAAG' A
#
# COMPACT_ATOMS: atom_id res chain seq x y z
N MET A 1 24.22 5.58 -0.49
CA MET A 1 24.86 6.36 0.60
C MET A 1 26.24 5.77 0.93
N PRO A 2 27.31 6.58 1.07
CA PRO A 2 28.67 6.10 1.37
C PRO A 2 28.76 5.33 2.70
N LYS A 3 29.76 4.44 2.82
CA LYS A 3 29.94 3.55 3.99
C LYS A 3 30.17 4.34 5.29
N GLU A 4 31.00 5.37 5.24
CA GLU A 4 31.33 6.20 6.41
C GLU A 4 30.11 6.97 6.93
N VAL A 5 29.28 7.49 6.03
CA VAL A 5 28.04 8.18 6.37
C VAL A 5 27.04 7.19 6.98
N ARG A 6 26.95 5.97 6.45
CA ARG A 6 26.12 4.89 7.02
C ARG A 6 26.53 4.56 8.44
N ALA A 7 27.83 4.38 8.69
CA ALA A 7 28.37 4.03 10.00
C ALA A 7 28.09 5.14 11.04
N LYS A 8 28.34 6.41 10.69
CA LYS A 8 28.09 7.55 11.58
C LYS A 8 26.62 7.69 11.98
N LEU A 9 25.71 7.38 11.04
CA LEU A 9 24.27 7.51 11.23
C LEU A 9 23.60 6.21 11.72
N LYS A 10 24.38 5.14 11.98
CA LYS A 10 23.89 3.80 12.36
C LYS A 10 22.83 3.26 11.38
N ILE A 11 23.08 3.45 10.08
CA ILE A 11 22.20 3.01 9.00
C ILE A 11 22.74 1.71 8.41
N GLU A 12 21.95 0.64 8.52
CA GLU A 12 22.29 -0.64 7.93
C GLU A 12 21.92 -0.70 6.44
N PRO A 13 22.65 -1.50 5.62
CA PRO A 13 22.22 -1.82 4.26
C PRO A 13 20.78 -2.35 4.24
N GLY A 14 19.95 -1.85 3.32
CA GLY A 14 18.54 -2.22 3.23
C GLY A 14 17.60 -1.43 4.14
N THR A 15 18.09 -0.47 4.94
CA THR A 15 17.23 0.44 5.69
C THR A 15 16.37 1.28 4.73
N PHE A 16 15.05 1.31 4.96
CA PHE A 16 14.11 2.13 4.21
C PHE A 16 13.93 3.49 4.89
N PHE A 17 13.74 4.52 4.07
CA PHE A 17 13.54 5.89 4.53
C PHE A 17 12.30 6.50 3.91
N ARG A 18 11.56 7.26 4.71
CA ARG A 18 10.67 8.29 4.18
C ARG A 18 11.53 9.50 3.82
N VAL A 19 11.42 9.95 2.57
CA VAL A 19 12.15 11.11 2.05
C VAL A 19 11.22 12.32 2.02
N ARG A 20 11.65 13.45 2.56
CA ARG A 20 10.94 14.72 2.47
C ARG A 20 11.90 15.85 2.09
N LEU A 21 11.42 16.77 1.26
CA LEU A 21 12.12 18.03 0.99
C LEU A 21 11.64 19.08 1.99
N ASN A 22 12.55 19.69 2.74
CA ASN A 22 12.27 20.81 3.62
C ASN A 22 13.15 21.99 3.21
N LYS A 23 12.57 22.94 2.47
CA LYS A 23 13.29 24.04 1.82
C LYS A 23 14.41 23.48 0.92
N ASN A 24 15.67 23.68 1.31
CA ASN A 24 16.85 23.19 0.59
C ASN A 24 17.46 21.93 1.21
N ASN A 25 16.79 21.32 2.20
CA ASN A 25 17.29 20.14 2.90
C ASN A 25 16.49 18.89 2.52
N ILE A 26 17.19 17.78 2.32
CA ILE A 26 16.58 16.45 2.24
C ILE A 26 16.57 15.85 3.65
N VAL A 27 15.38 15.57 4.16
CA VAL A 27 15.20 14.89 5.44
C VAL A 27 14.90 13.42 5.18
N LEU A 28 15.74 12.56 5.76
CA LEU A 28 15.59 11.10 5.71
C LEU A 28 15.13 10.62 7.08
N THR A 29 13.94 10.03 7.16
CA THR A 29 13.42 9.42 8.39
C THR A 29 13.38 7.91 8.22
N PRO A 30 14.12 7.12 9.03
CA PRO A 30 14.04 5.67 8.97
C PRO A 30 12.61 5.18 9.18
N ILE A 31 12.20 4.21 8.39
CA ILE A 31 10.91 3.53 8.55
C ILE A 31 11.13 2.03 8.59
N ARG A 32 10.34 1.34 9.43
CA ARG A 32 10.21 -0.11 9.34
C ARG A 32 9.30 -0.41 8.15
N LYS A 33 9.82 -1.06 7.13
CA LYS A 33 9.01 -1.56 6.03
C LYS A 33 8.34 -2.84 6.49
N MET A 34 7.03 -2.82 6.62
CA MET A 34 6.27 -4.04 6.86
C MET A 34 6.15 -4.78 5.52
N PRO A 35 6.14 -6.13 5.49
CA PRO A 35 5.97 -6.90 4.26
C PRO A 35 4.74 -6.47 3.44
N VAL A 36 3.71 -6.00 4.14
CA VAL A 36 2.48 -5.44 3.57
C VAL A 36 2.72 -4.20 2.69
N ASP A 37 3.73 -3.37 3.00
CA ASP A 37 4.07 -2.17 2.22
C ASP A 37 4.61 -2.53 0.82
N ASN A 38 5.26 -3.69 0.69
CA ASN A 38 5.71 -4.19 -0.62
C ASN A 38 4.53 -4.68 -1.47
N LEU A 39 3.53 -5.30 -0.84
CA LEU A 39 2.33 -5.77 -1.52
C LEU A 39 1.53 -4.60 -2.06
N TYR A 40 1.19 -3.62 -1.22
CA TYR A 40 0.43 -2.45 -1.65
C TYR A 40 1.22 -1.57 -2.64
N GLY A 41 2.54 -1.47 -2.49
CA GLY A 41 3.38 -0.73 -3.43
C GLY A 41 3.40 -1.35 -4.83
N ARG A 42 3.38 -2.68 -4.96
CA ARG A 42 3.37 -3.38 -6.26
C ARG A 42 2.10 -3.13 -7.06
N PHE A 43 0.99 -2.90 -6.37
CA PHE A 43 -0.32 -2.65 -6.96
C PHE A 43 -0.76 -1.18 -6.77
N ALA A 44 0.17 -0.29 -6.45
CA ALA A 44 -0.14 1.12 -6.24
C ALA A 44 -0.61 1.75 -7.55
N GLY A 45 -1.85 2.23 -7.57
CA GLY A 45 -2.50 2.79 -8.78
C GLY A 45 -3.35 1.78 -9.55
N GLU A 46 -3.24 0.49 -9.22
CA GLU A 46 -4.16 -0.54 -9.70
C GLU A 46 -5.44 -0.50 -8.86
N LYS A 47 -6.60 -0.58 -9.51
CA LYS A 47 -7.92 -0.54 -8.85
C LYS A 47 -8.42 -1.91 -8.39
N ILE A 48 -7.51 -2.84 -8.15
CA ILE A 48 -7.84 -4.25 -7.86
C ILE A 48 -8.81 -4.38 -6.69
N LEU A 49 -8.66 -3.56 -5.64
CA LEU A 49 -9.58 -3.59 -4.50
C LEU A 49 -10.94 -2.98 -4.86
N ASP A 50 -10.97 -1.87 -5.59
CA ASP A 50 -12.23 -1.24 -6.04
C ASP A 50 -13.02 -2.16 -6.99
N GLU A 51 -12.31 -2.89 -7.86
CA GLU A 51 -12.87 -3.88 -8.79
C GLU A 51 -13.45 -5.07 -8.02
N LEU A 52 -12.72 -5.59 -7.03
CA LEU A 52 -13.20 -6.67 -6.18
C LEU A 52 -14.43 -6.28 -5.35
N GLU A 53 -14.45 -5.07 -4.77
CA GLU A 53 -15.61 -4.54 -4.05
C GLU A 53 -16.82 -4.38 -4.96
N LYS A 54 -16.60 -3.92 -6.20
CA LYS A 54 -17.66 -3.79 -7.20
C LYS A 54 -18.25 -5.14 -7.59
N GLU A 55 -17.42 -6.14 -7.89
CA GLU A 55 -17.88 -7.51 -8.20
C GLU A 55 -18.71 -8.09 -7.05
N HIS A 56 -18.27 -7.89 -5.81
CA HIS A 56 -19.00 -8.37 -4.65
C HIS A 56 -20.36 -7.66 -4.45
N ALA A 57 -20.42 -6.35 -4.70
CA ALA A 57 -21.67 -5.60 -4.67
C ALA A 57 -22.66 -6.10 -5.74
N GLU A 58 -22.17 -6.38 -6.95
CA GLU A 58 -22.97 -6.95 -8.03
C GLU A 58 -23.52 -8.34 -7.66
N GLU A 59 -22.71 -9.22 -7.07
CA GLU A 59 -23.17 -10.52 -6.56
C GLU A 59 -24.27 -10.38 -5.51
N ILE A 60 -24.08 -9.52 -4.51
CA ILE A 60 -25.07 -9.30 -3.44
C ILE A 60 -26.40 -8.82 -4.04
N THR A 61 -26.36 -7.89 -5.00
CA THR A 61 -27.58 -7.41 -5.66
C THR A 61 -28.27 -8.51 -6.49
N HIS A 62 -27.49 -9.36 -7.16
CA HIS A 62 -28.01 -10.46 -7.95
C HIS A 62 -28.69 -11.53 -7.08
N ILE A 63 -28.08 -11.87 -5.93
CA ILE A 63 -28.63 -12.80 -4.94
C ILE A 63 -29.92 -12.23 -4.31
N ALA A 64 -29.94 -10.94 -3.99
CA ALA A 64 -31.12 -10.29 -3.45
C ALA A 64 -32.30 -10.20 -4.45
N HIS A 65 -32.00 -10.09 -5.74
CA HIS A 65 -33.01 -10.09 -6.80
C HIS A 65 -33.59 -11.49 -7.06
N SER A 66 -32.72 -12.51 -7.11
CA SER A 66 -33.12 -13.91 -7.31
C SER A 66 -33.93 -14.48 -6.15
N SER A 67 -33.65 -14.08 -4.90
CA SER A 67 -34.45 -14.50 -3.74
C SER A 67 -35.87 -13.89 -3.74
N LYS A 68 -36.06 -12.67 -4.26
CA LYS A 68 -37.39 -12.05 -4.41
C LYS A 68 -38.28 -12.73 -5.46
N LEU A 69 -37.68 -13.25 -6.54
CA LEU A 69 -38.41 -13.97 -7.60
C LEU A 69 -38.81 -15.39 -7.18
N ALA A 70 -38.08 -16.02 -6.26
CA ALA A 70 -38.40 -17.34 -5.74
C ALA A 70 -39.47 -17.33 -4.62
N ALA A 71 -39.79 -16.15 -4.08
CA ALA A 71 -40.72 -15.98 -2.96
C ALA A 71 -42.10 -15.41 -3.36
N GLY A 72 -42.33 -15.19 -4.67
CA GLY A 72 -43.63 -14.80 -5.25
C GLY A 72 -44.20 -15.90 -6.13
#